data_AF-A0A8S3GTI9-F1
#
_entry.id   AF-A0A8S3GTI9-F1
#
_cell.length_a   1.000
_cell.length_b   1.000
_cell.length_c   1.000
_cell.angle_alpha   90.00
_cell.angle_beta   90.00
_cell.angle_gamma   90.00
#
_symmetry.space_group_name_H-M   'P 1'
#
loop_
_entity.id
_entity.type
_entity.pdbx_description
1 polymer ?
#
loop_
_entity_poly.entity_id
_entity_poly.type
_entity_poly.pdbx_seq_one_letter_code
_entity_poly.pdbx_strand_id
1 'polypeptide(L)'
;MHDMDHVYEILEEYRIGNLPPGEREANQREQEKITDLFQYDPERLNIKENFFVRSKRPFNAETKPSVLISSFITPVEQFFVRNHMHVPFVNINEYKLEIGNGKSTHSLSFDD
;
A
#
# COMPACT_ATOMS: atom_id res chain seq x y z
N MET A 1 8.46 4.19 -9.33
CA MET A 1 9.82 4.29 -8.75
C MET A 1 10.91 3.88 -9.76
N HIS A 2 10.63 3.10 -10.80
CA HIS A 2 11.60 2.77 -11.86
C HIS A 2 11.29 3.42 -13.22
N ASP A 3 10.34 4.36 -13.25
CA ASP A 3 9.88 5.06 -14.45
C ASP A 3 10.64 6.39 -14.56
N MET A 4 11.94 6.30 -14.85
CA MET A 4 12.87 7.42 -14.99
C MET A 4 13.89 7.08 -16.06
N ASP A 5 14.25 8.05 -16.90
CA ASP A 5 15.11 7.83 -18.09
C ASP A 5 16.43 7.12 -17.76
N HIS A 6 17.15 7.56 -16.73
CA HIS A 6 18.41 6.93 -16.33
C HIS A 6 18.27 5.46 -15.88
N VAL A 7 17.10 5.06 -15.38
CA VAL A 7 16.84 3.65 -15.02
C VAL A 7 16.69 2.82 -16.29
N TYR A 8 16.03 3.36 -17.32
CA TYR A 8 15.92 2.69 -18.62
C TYR A 8 17.27 2.51 -19.30
N GLU A 9 18.17 3.50 -19.21
CA GLU A 9 19.53 3.40 -19.74
C GLU A 9 20.31 2.24 -19.10
N ILE A 10 20.28 2.13 -17.77
CA ILE A 10 20.93 1.02 -17.04
C ILE A 10 20.31 -0.33 -17.45
N LEU A 11 18.98 -0.42 -17.57
CA LEU A 11 18.30 -1.67 -17.89
C LEU A 11 18.60 -2.17 -19.30
N GLU A 12 18.82 -1.26 -20.26
CA GLU A 12 19.13 -1.62 -21.64
C GLU A 12 20.48 -2.35 -21.77
N GLU A 13 21.45 -2.07 -20.89
CA GLU A 13 22.73 -2.80 -20.83
C GLU A 13 22.54 -4.30 -20.54
N TYR A 14 21.43 -4.68 -19.89
CA TYR A 14 21.10 -6.05 -19.51
C TYR A 14 20.07 -6.71 -20.43
N ARG A 15 19.76 -6.12 -21.60
CA ARG A 15 18.76 -6.68 -22.52
C ARG A 15 19.26 -7.95 -23.19
N ILE A 16 18.55 -9.06 -22.95
CA ILE A 16 18.87 -10.38 -23.54
C ILE A 16 17.93 -10.80 -24.69
N GLY A 17 16.95 -9.97 -25.07
CA GLY A 17 16.02 -10.29 -26.16
C GLY A 17 14.76 -9.44 -26.20
N ASN A 18 13.83 -9.84 -27.05
CA ASN A 18 12.50 -9.25 -27.19
C ASN A 18 11.41 -10.31 -27.11
N LEU A 19 10.29 -9.96 -26.48
CA LEU A 19 9.12 -10.82 -26.50
C LEU A 19 8.57 -10.96 -27.93
N PRO A 20 8.13 -12.15 -28.34
CA PRO A 20 7.50 -12.35 -29.64
C PRO A 20 6.15 -11.61 -29.73
N PRO A 21 5.66 -11.32 -30.95
CA PRO A 21 4.36 -10.67 -31.15
C PRO A 21 3.24 -11.44 -30.44
N GLY A 22 2.34 -10.71 -29.76
CA GLY A 22 1.18 -11.29 -29.06
C GLY A 22 1.43 -11.76 -27.62
N GLU A 23 2.68 -11.98 -27.19
CA GLU A 23 2.95 -12.37 -25.79
C GLU A 23 2.68 -11.24 -24.79
N ARG A 24 2.92 -9.98 -25.18
CA ARG A 24 2.59 -8.82 -24.33
C ARG A 24 1.10 -8.79 -23.98
N GLU A 25 0.24 -9.00 -24.97
CA GLU A 25 -1.22 -9.02 -24.80
C GLU A 25 -1.68 -10.23 -23.98
N ALA A 26 -1.06 -11.40 -24.18
CA ALA A 26 -1.33 -12.58 -23.37
C ALA A 26 -0.98 -12.36 -21.89
N ASN A 27 0.20 -11.80 -21.61
CA ASN A 27 0.64 -11.48 -20.25
C ASN A 27 -0.23 -10.40 -19.59
N GLN A 28 -0.67 -9.39 -20.35
CA GLN A 28 -1.54 -8.34 -19.85
C GLN A 28 -2.93 -8.89 -19.47
N ARG A 29 -3.51 -9.77 -20.29
CA ARG A 29 -4.77 -10.46 -19.96
C ARG A 29 -4.67 -11.34 -18.72
N GLU A 30 -3.54 -12.02 -18.52
CA GLU A 30 -3.28 -12.76 -17.28
C GLU A 30 -3.11 -11.83 -16.07
N GLN A 31 -2.46 -10.67 -16.23
CA GLN A 31 -2.37 -9.66 -15.17
C GLN A 31 -3.72 -9.03 -14.84
N GLU A 32 -4.61 -8.84 -15.81
CA GLU A 32 -5.97 -8.36 -15.58
C GLU A 32 -6.83 -9.33 -14.76
N LYS A 33 -6.48 -10.62 -14.73
CA LYS A 33 -7.09 -11.60 -13.81
C LYS A 33 -6.60 -11.46 -12.38
N ILE A 34 -5.50 -10.73 -12.14
CA ILE A 34 -5.00 -10.47 -10.79
C ILE A 34 -5.97 -9.49 -10.12
N THR A 35 -6.65 -9.96 -9.08
CA THR A 35 -7.56 -9.16 -8.25
C THR A 35 -6.86 -7.88 -7.78
N ASP A 36 -7.51 -6.72 -7.94
CA ASP A 36 -7.01 -5.45 -7.40
C ASP A 36 -6.94 -5.53 -5.87
N LEU A 37 -5.73 -5.72 -5.33
CA LEU A 37 -5.49 -5.88 -3.91
C LEU A 37 -5.92 -4.66 -3.09
N PHE A 38 -6.04 -3.48 -3.72
CA PHE A 38 -6.43 -2.23 -3.07
C PHE A 38 -7.91 -1.92 -3.19
N GLN A 39 -8.73 -2.79 -3.80
CA GLN A 39 -10.15 -2.53 -4.01
C GLN A 39 -10.95 -2.37 -2.71
N TYR A 40 -10.44 -2.94 -1.61
CA TYR A 40 -11.04 -2.85 -0.28
C TYR A 40 -10.32 -1.87 0.65
N ASP A 41 -9.40 -1.05 0.13
CA ASP A 41 -8.80 0.01 0.94
C ASP A 41 -9.91 0.97 1.41
N PRO A 42 -9.93 1.34 2.71
CA PRO A 42 -11.03 2.14 3.24
C PRO A 42 -11.05 3.55 2.63
N GLU A 43 -12.24 4.13 2.48
CA GLU A 43 -12.37 5.54 2.11
C GLU A 43 -11.78 6.43 3.22
N ARG A 44 -11.25 7.60 2.82
CA ARG A 44 -10.72 8.61 3.75
C ARG A 44 -11.55 9.88 3.58
N LEU A 45 -12.23 10.30 4.64
CA LEU A 45 -13.08 11.48 4.63
C LEU A 45 -12.25 12.76 4.44
N ASN A 46 -12.80 13.74 3.72
CA ASN A 46 -12.21 15.07 3.51
C ASN A 46 -10.75 15.05 3.04
N ILE A 47 -10.41 14.07 2.18
CA ILE A 47 -9.03 13.80 1.78
C ILE A 47 -8.36 14.98 1.09
N LYS A 48 -9.10 15.71 0.25
CA LYS A 48 -8.58 16.83 -0.54
C LYS A 48 -8.36 18.05 0.34
N GLU A 49 -9.16 18.20 1.37
CA GLU A 49 -9.13 19.30 2.32
C GLU A 49 -8.00 19.08 3.33
N ASN A 50 -7.89 17.87 3.88
CA ASN A 50 -7.03 17.55 5.01
C ASN A 50 -5.61 17.12 4.63
N PHE A 51 -5.39 16.56 3.44
CA PHE A 51 -4.12 15.88 3.13
C PHE A 51 -3.43 16.36 1.85
N PHE A 52 -2.11 16.18 1.81
CA PHE A 52 -1.34 16.02 0.59
C PHE A 52 -1.14 14.53 0.30
N VAL A 53 -1.81 14.02 -0.75
CA VAL A 53 -1.68 12.61 -1.16
C VAL A 53 -0.38 12.43 -1.95
N ARG A 54 0.51 11.58 -1.43
CA ARG A 54 1.81 11.26 -2.06
C ARG A 54 1.75 10.00 -2.91
N SER A 55 0.88 9.06 -2.55
CA SER A 55 0.60 7.86 -3.34
C SER A 55 -0.84 7.41 -3.11
N LYS A 56 -1.51 6.94 -4.17
CA LYS A 56 -2.86 6.37 -4.07
C LYS A 56 -2.86 4.88 -3.77
N ARG A 57 -1.89 4.13 -4.30
CA ARG A 57 -1.77 2.66 -4.18
C ARG A 57 -0.28 2.28 -4.10
N PRO A 58 0.25 1.92 -2.92
CA PRO A 58 -0.41 1.95 -1.62
C PRO A 58 -0.73 3.39 -1.17
N PHE A 59 -1.80 3.56 -0.40
CA PHE A 59 -2.25 4.88 0.05
C PHE A 59 -1.26 5.51 1.04
N ASN A 60 -0.69 6.66 0.68
CA ASN A 60 0.22 7.43 1.53
C ASN A 60 -0.13 8.92 1.43
N ALA A 61 -0.39 9.55 2.57
CA ALA A 61 -0.83 10.94 2.64
C ALA A 61 -0.37 11.60 3.94
N GLU A 62 0.08 12.85 3.86
CA GLU A 62 0.45 13.66 5.02
C GLU A 62 -0.61 14.74 5.28
N THR A 63 -0.85 15.04 6.56
CA THR A 63 -1.79 16.10 6.97
C THR A 63 -1.26 17.45 6.51
N LYS A 64 -2.12 18.29 5.93
CA LYS A 64 -1.72 19.64 5.54
C LYS A 64 -1.31 20.46 6.78
N PRO A 65 -0.29 21.33 6.67
CA PRO A 65 0.20 22.11 7.81
C PRO A 65 -0.87 22.89 8.56
N SER A 66 -1.82 23.50 7.85
CA SER A 66 -2.92 24.28 8.48
C SER A 66 -3.86 23.43 9.33
N VAL A 67 -4.04 22.15 8.97
CA VAL A 67 -4.87 21.20 9.71
C VAL A 67 -4.07 20.56 10.85
N LEU A 68 -2.81 20.24 10.60
CA LEU A 68 -1.91 19.61 11.57
C LEU A 68 -1.78 20.40 12.88
N ILE A 69 -1.74 21.73 12.80
CA ILE A 69 -1.59 22.61 13.97
C ILE A 69 -2.92 23.01 14.64
N SER A 70 -4.05 22.55 14.10
CA SER A 70 -5.38 22.99 14.57
C SER A 70 -5.76 22.42 15.94
N SER A 71 -5.12 21.32 16.34
CA SER A 71 -5.32 20.65 17.62
C SER A 71 -3.99 20.07 18.12
N PHE A 72 -3.81 20.03 19.43
CA PHE A 72 -2.66 19.35 20.04
C PHE A 72 -2.70 17.84 19.79
N ILE A 73 -3.88 17.23 19.84
CA ILE A 73 -4.10 15.84 19.46
C ILE A 73 -4.77 15.83 18.09
N THR A 74 -4.05 15.37 17.08
CA THR A 74 -4.58 15.27 15.72
C THR A 74 -5.74 14.26 15.68
N PRO A 75 -6.94 14.66 15.23
CA PRO A 75 -8.05 13.73 15.01
C PRO A 75 -7.66 12.58 14.08
N VAL A 76 -8.23 11.39 14.29
CA VAL A 76 -7.88 10.17 13.53
C VAL A 76 -8.09 10.36 12.03
N GLU A 77 -9.17 11.05 11.64
CA GLU A 77 -9.53 11.36 10.26
C GLU A 77 -8.58 12.36 9.59
N GLN A 78 -7.73 13.01 10.39
CA GLN A 78 -6.72 13.97 9.96
C GLN A 78 -5.30 13.44 10.18
N PHE A 79 -5.12 12.26 10.75
CA PHE A 79 -3.81 11.69 11.07
C PHE A 79 -3.12 11.18 9.79
N PHE A 80 -1.80 11.37 9.69
CA PHE A 80 -1.06 10.94 8.50
C PHE A 80 -1.21 9.43 8.25
N VAL A 81 -1.19 9.02 6.98
CA VAL A 81 -1.31 7.61 6.59
C VAL A 81 -0.09 7.19 5.80
N ARG A 82 0.54 6.09 6.21
CA ARG A 82 1.68 5.50 5.51
C ARG A 82 1.47 4.00 5.34
N ASN A 83 1.07 3.58 4.16
CA ASN A 83 0.91 2.16 3.83
C ASN A 83 2.02 1.67 2.89
N HIS A 84 2.59 0.51 3.17
CA HIS A 84 3.50 -0.19 2.25
C HIS A 84 2.75 -1.14 1.31
N MET A 85 1.59 -1.65 1.74
CA MET A 85 0.74 -2.60 1.02
C MET A 85 -0.73 -2.17 1.16
N HIS A 86 -1.67 -2.96 0.63
CA HIS A 86 -3.11 -2.76 0.84
C HIS A 86 -3.46 -2.91 2.33
N VAL A 87 -4.56 -2.28 2.75
CA VAL A 87 -5.03 -2.38 4.14
C VAL A 87 -5.68 -3.75 4.33
N PRO A 88 -5.27 -4.54 5.35
CA PRO A 88 -5.83 -5.87 5.57
C PRO A 88 -7.29 -5.77 6.04
N PHE A 89 -8.13 -6.65 5.50
CA PHE A 89 -9.47 -6.91 6.06
C PHE A 89 -9.32 -7.94 7.18
N VAL A 90 -9.59 -7.53 8.42
CA VAL A 90 -9.38 -8.37 9.61
C VAL A 90 -10.74 -8.73 10.24
N ASN A 91 -11.00 -10.02 10.39
CA ASN A 91 -12.09 -10.52 11.23
C ASN A 91 -11.60 -10.57 12.68
N ILE A 92 -12.17 -9.72 13.53
CA ILE A 92 -11.73 -9.57 14.91
C ILE A 92 -11.90 -10.84 15.75
N ASN A 93 -12.92 -11.65 15.43
CA ASN A 93 -13.20 -12.92 16.12
C ASN A 93 -12.18 -14.02 15.77
N GLU A 94 -11.44 -13.84 14.68
CA GLU A 94 -10.43 -14.79 14.20
C GLU A 94 -9.02 -14.23 14.35
N TYR A 95 -8.88 -12.97 14.78
CA TYR A 95 -7.59 -12.31 14.93
C TYR A 95 -6.74 -13.02 15.99
N LYS A 96 -5.45 -13.21 15.66
CA LYS A 96 -4.44 -13.70 16.58
C LYS A 96 -3.15 -12.89 16.43
N LEU A 97 -2.59 -12.46 17.56
CA LEU A 97 -1.23 -11.94 17.67
C LEU A 97 -0.33 -13.08 18.14
N GLU A 98 0.63 -13.47 17.31
CA GLU A 98 1.67 -14.44 17.67
C GLU A 98 2.94 -13.73 18.12
N ILE A 99 3.41 -14.05 19.32
CA ILE A 99 4.63 -13.49 19.92
C ILE A 99 5.60 -14.64 20.16
N GLY A 100 6.70 -14.66 19.40
CA GLY A 100 7.70 -15.71 19.49
C GLY A 100 9.12 -15.20 19.58
N ASN A 101 10.00 -16.00 20.18
CA ASN A 101 11.44 -15.75 20.27
C ASN A 101 12.28 -16.82 19.54
N GLY A 102 11.64 -17.57 18.63
CA GLY A 102 12.25 -18.69 17.89
C GLY A 102 12.35 -20.01 18.66
N LYS A 103 12.05 -20.03 19.97
CA LYS A 103 12.00 -21.25 20.79
C LYS A 103 10.60 -21.57 21.32
N SER A 104 9.84 -20.53 21.62
CA SER A 104 8.43 -20.63 22.00
C SER A 104 7.62 -19.54 21.30
N THR A 105 6.34 -19.81 21.12
CA THR A 105 5.35 -18.88 20.57
C THR A 105 4.15 -18.84 21.50
N HIS A 106 3.71 -17.64 21.85
CA HIS A 106 2.43 -17.38 22.52
C HIS A 106 1.47 -16.78 21.50
N SER A 107 0.18 -17.09 21.65
CA SER A 107 -0.87 -16.58 20.77
C SER A 107 -1.93 -15.89 21.62
N LEU A 108 -2.27 -14.66 21.27
CA LEU A 108 -3.28 -13.84 21.92
C LEU A 108 -4.39 -13.54 20.90
N SER A 109 -5.64 -13.68 21.29
CA SER A 109 -6.81 -13.19 20.56
C SER A 109 -6.97 -11.68 20.76
N PHE A 110 -8.01 -11.08 20.17
CA PHE A 110 -8.28 -9.66 20.37
C PHE A 110 -8.76 -9.32 21.81
N ASP A 111 -9.45 -10.27 22.47
CA ASP A 111 -10.08 -10.05 23.78
C ASP A 111 -9.22 -10.48 24.99
N ASP A 112 -8.04 -11.07 24.74
CA ASP A 112 -7.08 -11.45 25.80
C ASP A 112 -6.34 -10.24 26.39
#